data_AF-A0A8H7APM6-F1
#
_entry.id   AF-A0A8H7APM6-F1
#
_cell.length_a   1.000
_cell.length_b   1.000
_cell.length_c   1.000
_cell.angle_alpha   90.00
_cell.angle_beta   90.00
_cell.angle_gamma   90.00
#
_symmetry.space_group_name_H-M   'P 1'
#
loop_
_entity.id
_entity.type
_entity.pdbx_description
1 polymer ?
#
loop_
_entity_poly.entity_id
_entity_poly.type
_entity_poly.pdbx_seq_one_letter_code
_entity_poly.pdbx_strand_id
1 'polypeptide(L)' 'MICDELTAGMLCDHDYSNTSKLHAGYVQHYNTVGQLGKHRLLRYRVQEGWKPLCDFLGVPVPDHPFFRLNDSTTLEELM' A
#
# COMPACT_ATOMS: atom_id res chain seq x y z
N MET A 1 -8.75 -7.36 -8.43
CA MET A 1 -8.80 -7.72 -6.99
C MET A 1 -8.31 -9.15 -6.91
N ILE A 2 -7.18 -9.41 -6.25
CA ILE A 2 -6.77 -10.81 -5.99
C ILE A 2 -7.67 -11.26 -4.84
N CYS A 3 -8.76 -11.93 -5.17
CA CYS A 3 -9.62 -12.58 -4.20
C CYS A 3 -8.99 -13.94 -3.88
N ASP A 4 -8.09 -13.96 -2.90
CA ASP A 4 -7.71 -15.20 -2.23
C ASP A 4 -8.40 -15.28 -0.87
N GLU A 5 -8.63 -16.50 -0.37
CA GLU A 5 -9.47 -16.78 0.81
C GLU A 5 -9.06 -16.00 2.08
N LEU A 6 -7.81 -15.51 2.13
CA LEU A 6 -7.24 -14.82 3.29
C LEU A 6 -7.31 -13.29 3.20
N THR A 7 -7.32 -12.68 2.00
CA THR A 7 -7.75 -11.27 1.84
C THR A 7 -9.26 -11.13 1.91
N ALA A 8 -10.01 -12.17 1.51
CA ALA A 8 -11.46 -12.23 1.72
C ALA A 8 -11.81 -12.11 3.21
N GLY A 9 -11.14 -12.84 4.11
CA GLY A 9 -11.42 -12.73 5.57
C GLY A 9 -11.26 -11.30 6.15
N MET A 10 -10.34 -10.49 5.62
CA MET A 10 -10.12 -9.10 6.08
C MET A 10 -11.26 -8.15 5.69
N LEU A 11 -11.92 -8.38 4.56
CA LEU A 11 -12.98 -7.52 4.02
C LEU A 11 -14.39 -8.12 4.21
N CYS A 12 -14.51 -9.44 4.38
CA CYS A 12 -15.79 -10.14 4.42
C CYS A 12 -16.30 -10.35 5.85
N ASP A 13 -15.44 -10.68 6.81
CA ASP A 13 -15.88 -10.98 8.19
C ASP A 13 -16.04 -9.71 9.05
N HIS A 14 -15.46 -8.57 8.63
CA HIS A 14 -15.43 -7.30 9.37
C HIS A 14 -14.91 -7.42 10.83
N ASP A 15 -14.20 -8.50 11.18
CA ASP A 15 -13.56 -8.66 12.49
C ASP A 15 -12.20 -7.96 12.52
N TYR A 16 -12.23 -6.65 12.74
CA TYR A 16 -11.02 -5.84 12.92
C TYR A 16 -10.36 -6.01 14.29
N SER A 17 -10.98 -6.75 15.22
CA SER A 17 -10.44 -6.96 16.57
C SER A 17 -9.29 -7.98 16.57
N ASN A 18 -9.24 -8.86 15.57
CA ASN A 18 -8.22 -9.89 15.43
C ASN A 18 -7.00 -9.39 14.65
N THR A 19 -6.17 -8.58 15.31
CA THR A 19 -4.98 -7.96 14.71
C THR A 19 -3.98 -8.97 14.11
N SER A 20 -3.86 -10.16 14.70
CA SER A 20 -3.00 -11.25 14.18
C SER A 20 -3.48 -11.76 12.82
N LYS A 21 -4.79 -11.96 12.63
CA LYS A 21 -5.36 -12.34 11.33
C LYS A 21 -5.18 -11.24 10.30
N LEU A 22 -5.40 -9.97 10.68
CA LEU A 22 -5.18 -8.82 9.79
C LEU A 22 -3.72 -8.76 9.32
N HIS A 23 -2.77 -8.94 10.25
CA HIS A 23 -1.35 -8.94 9.92
C HIS A 23 -0.99 -10.10 8.98
N ALA A 24 -1.48 -11.31 9.24
CA ALA A 24 -1.23 -12.47 8.39
C ALA A 24 -1.74 -12.26 6.96
N GLY A 25 -2.97 -11.73 6.81
CA GLY A 25 -3.53 -11.38 5.50
C GLY A 25 -2.72 -10.33 4.75
N TYR A 26 -2.27 -9.28 5.45
CA TYR A 26 -1.37 -8.26 4.90
C TYR A 26 -0.06 -8.88 4.37
N VAL A 27 0.61 -9.70 5.18
CA VAL A 27 1.89 -10.34 4.82
C VAL A 27 1.72 -11.26 3.62
N GLN A 28 0.67 -12.07 3.60
CA GLN A 28 0.39 -12.95 2.48
C GLN A 28 0.17 -12.17 1.19
N HIS A 29 -0.71 -11.15 1.21
CA HIS A 29 -0.97 -10.33 0.05
C HIS A 29 0.31 -9.69 -0.49
N TYR A 30 1.14 -9.13 0.40
CA TYR A 30 2.41 -8.50 0.05
C TYR A 30 3.40 -9.48 -0.58
N ASN A 31 3.41 -10.74 -0.12
CA ASN A 31 4.21 -11.81 -0.69
C ASN A 31 3.69 -12.24 -2.06
N THR A 32 2.38 -12.44 -2.22
CA THR A 32 1.73 -12.82 -3.48
C THR A 32 1.99 -11.78 -4.58
N VAL A 33 1.68 -10.51 -4.31
CA VAL A 33 1.95 -9.41 -5.25
C VAL A 33 3.45 -9.31 -5.52
N GLY A 34 4.26 -9.57 -4.50
CA GLY A 34 5.72 -9.58 -4.57
C GLY A 34 6.35 -10.58 -5.54
N GLN A 35 5.60 -11.57 -6.02
CA GLN A 35 6.05 -12.52 -7.04
C GLN A 35 6.01 -11.93 -8.46
N LEU A 36 5.39 -10.76 -8.65
CA LEU A 36 5.46 -10.03 -9.92
C LEU A 36 6.91 -9.56 -10.17
N GLY A 37 7.43 -9.83 -11.36
CA GLY A 37 8.79 -9.45 -11.74
C GLY A 37 9.04 -7.94 -11.65
N LYS A 38 10.30 -7.55 -11.41
CA LYS A 38 10.73 -6.16 -11.17
C LYS A 38 10.37 -5.17 -12.28
N HIS A 39 10.13 -5.64 -13.51
CA HIS A 39 9.71 -4.79 -14.63
C HIS A 39 8.24 -4.34 -14.54
N ARG A 40 7.43 -5.01 -13.71
CA ARG A 40 6.00 -4.74 -13.55
C ARG A 40 5.61 -4.36 -12.12
N LEU A 41 6.56 -4.39 -11.19
CA LEU A 41 6.34 -4.11 -9.78
C LEU A 41 7.44 -3.24 -9.21
N LEU A 42 7.04 -2.11 -8.63
CA LEU A 42 7.86 -1.30 -7.73
C LEU A 42 7.45 -1.56 -6.28
N ARG A 43 8.40 -1.99 -5.45
CA ARG A 43 8.23 -1.93 -3.99
C ARG A 43 8.60 -0.53 -3.54
N TYR A 44 7.58 0.27 -3.24
CA TYR A 44 7.70 1.69 -2.94
C TYR A 44 7.27 1.97 -1.49
N ARG A 45 8.05 2.77 -0.78
CA ARG A 45 7.66 3.37 0.50
C ARG A 45 7.28 4.81 0.25
N VAL A 46 6.09 5.23 0.70
CA VAL A 46 5.55 6.58 0.46
C VAL A 46 6.49 7.69 0.97
N GLN A 47 7.31 7.42 1.99
CA GLN A 47 8.30 8.37 2.50
C GLN A 47 9.45 8.66 1.52
N GLU A 48 9.63 7.84 0.47
CA GLU A 48 10.66 8.03 -0.56
C GLU A 48 10.28 9.12 -1.58
N GLY A 49 9.04 9.61 -1.58
CA GLY A 49 8.60 10.73 -2.41
C GLY A 49 8.57 10.42 -3.92
N TRP A 50 8.71 11.45 -4.76
CA TRP A 50 8.49 11.33 -6.21
C TRP A 50 9.51 10.45 -6.93
N LYS A 51 10.79 10.53 -6.56
CA LYS A 51 11.89 10.03 -7.38
C LYS A 51 11.76 8.56 -7.81
N PRO A 52 11.62 7.57 -6.91
CA PRO A 52 11.54 6.17 -7.32
C PRO A 52 10.25 5.84 -8.09
N LEU A 53 9.15 6.54 -7.81
CA LEU A 53 7.89 6.36 -8.50
C LEU A 53 7.97 6.87 -9.95
N CYS A 54 8.46 8.10 -10.13
CA CYS A 54 8.65 8.71 -11.45
C CYS A 54 9.65 7.91 -12.31
N ASP A 55 10.76 7.47 -11.72
CA ASP A 55 11.76 6.64 -12.41
C ASP A 55 11.15 5.32 -12.92
N PHE A 56 10.34 4.66 -12.09
CA PHE A 56 9.68 3.42 -12.46
C PHE A 56 8.63 3.60 -13.56
N LEU A 57 7.90 4.72 -13.52
CA LEU A 57 6.86 5.05 -14.50
C LEU A 57 7.42 5.67 -15.80
N GLY A 58 8.71 6.06 -15.83
CA GLY A 58 9.33 6.70 -16.98
C GLY A 58 8.82 8.12 -17.24
N VAL A 59 8.44 8.85 -16.18
CA VAL A 59 7.90 10.22 -16.25
C VAL A 59 8.82 11.19 -15.49
N PRO A 60 8.82 12.49 -15.84
CA PRO A 60 9.60 13.48 -15.09
C PRO A 60 9.08 13.65 -13.65
N VAL A 61 9.98 14.05 -12.75
CA VAL A 61 9.63 14.43 -11.38
C VAL A 61 8.96 15.82 -11.41
N PRO A 62 7.80 16.02 -10.76
CA PRO A 62 7.18 17.34 -10.66
C PRO A 62 8.01 18.35 -9.85
N ASP A 63 7.88 19.64 -10.17
CA ASP A 63 8.58 20.74 -9.48
C ASP A 63 7.96 21.13 -8.12
N HIS A 64 7.01 20.34 -7.61
CA HIS A 64 6.35 20.58 -6.33
C HIS A 64 6.65 19.44 -5.34
N PRO A 65 6.61 19.72 -4.01
CA PRO A 65 6.88 18.70 -3.01
C PRO A 65 5.86 17.54 -3.07
N PHE A 66 6.28 16.37 -2.60
CA PHE A 66 5.38 15.23 -2.40
C PHE A 66 4.48 15.50 -1.20
N PHE A 67 3.17 15.58 -1.44
CA PHE A 67 2.19 16.00 -0.43
C PHE A 67 1.82 14.85 0.52
N ARG A 68 1.53 15.20 1.78
CA ARG A 68 1.02 14.31 2.82
C ARG A 68 -0.32 14.83 3.30
N LEU A 69 -1.39 14.36 2.66
CA LEU A 69 -2.76 14.82 2.96
C LEU A 69 -3.55 13.80 3.78
N ASN A 70 -3.06 12.56 3.86
CA ASN A 70 -3.70 11.45 4.54
C ASN A 70 -2.75 10.83 5.58
N ASP A 71 -2.15 11.68 6.41
CA ASP A 71 -1.50 11.19 7.62
C ASP A 71 -2.50 11.12 8.78
N SER A 72 -2.17 10.32 9.80
CA SER A 72 -3.07 10.07 10.93
C SER A 72 -3.44 11.35 11.67
N THR A 73 -2.47 12.28 11.79
CA THR A 73 -2.67 13.56 12.46
C THR A 73 -3.68 14.43 11.71
N THR A 74 -3.54 14.55 10.38
CA THR A 74 -4.47 15.32 9.53
C THR A 74 -5.86 14.68 9.49
N LEU A 75 -5.94 13.35 9.56
CA LEU A 75 -7.22 12.64 9.59
C LEU A 75 -7.98 12.84 10.91
N GLU A 76 -7.29 12.85 12.04
CA GLU A 76 -7.88 13.16 13.36
C GLU A 76 -8.48 14.58 13.40
N GLU A 77 -7.92 15.54 12.67
CA GLU A 77 -8.46 16.91 12.57
C GLU A 77 -9.75 17.00 11.74
N LEU A 78 -10.07 15.98 10.94
CA LEU A 78 -11.24 15.92 10.06
C LEU A 78 -12.41 15.09 10.63
N MET A 79 -12.20 14.39 11.74
CA MET A 79 -13.16 13.49 12.39
C MET A 79 -13.70 14.05 13.70
#